data_AF-A0A3B8R9S8-F1
#
_entry.id   AF-A0A3B8R9S8-F1
#
_cell.length_a   1.000
_cell.length_b   1.000
_cell.length_c   1.000
_cell.angle_alpha   90.00
_cell.angle_beta   90.00
_cell.angle_gamma   90.00
#
_symmetry.space_group_name_H-M   'P 1'
#
loop_
_entity.id
_entity.type
_entity.pdbx_description
1 polymer ?
#
loop_
_entity_poly.entity_id
_entity_poly.type
_entity_poly.pdbx_seq_one_letter_code
_entity_poly.pdbx_strand_id
1 'polypeptide(L)'
;MTYLWVKTFHIVFVTSWFAGLFYLPRIFVNLAMIAPDSLAERDRLLLMAGKLYRFMRPLMWLALGLGFWLWLGFGVGKGSLWMHLKLVFIVILLIYHMACGRILQSFRDQRNQRSHVWFRWFNELPVLVFVTVVALVVIKPMAA
;
A
#
# COMPACT_ATOMS: atom_id res chain seq x y z
N MET A 1 13.54 11.13 23.79
CA MET A 1 13.36 9.68 23.53
C MET A 1 12.04 9.34 22.83
N THR A 2 10.92 9.93 23.24
CA THR A 2 9.59 9.69 22.64
C THR A 2 9.55 9.88 21.11
N TYR A 3 10.17 10.95 20.59
CA TYR A 3 10.28 11.20 19.15
C TYR A 3 10.90 10.02 18.38
N LEU A 4 12.00 9.45 18.89
CA LEU A 4 12.71 8.36 18.22
C LEU A 4 11.85 7.10 18.18
N TRP A 5 11.17 6.77 19.28
CA TRP A 5 10.25 5.63 19.31
C TRP A 5 9.07 5.79 18.35
N VAL A 6 8.41 6.95 18.36
CA VAL A 6 7.29 7.23 17.43
C VAL A 6 7.76 7.11 15.98
N LYS A 7 8.95 7.65 15.65
CA LYS A 7 9.54 7.54 14.32
C LYS A 7 9.85 6.08 13.95
N THR A 8 10.42 5.30 14.88
CA THR A 8 10.70 3.87 14.67
C THR A 8 9.43 3.10 14.40
N PHE A 9 8.39 3.24 15.23
CA PHE A 9 7.12 2.58 15.02
C PHE A 9 6.47 3.01 13.70
N HIS A 10 6.47 4.31 13.37
CA HIS A 10 5.96 4.79 12.10
C HIS A 10 6.63 4.08 10.91
N ILE A 11 7.97 3.99 10.92
CA ILE A 11 8.71 3.30 9.85
C ILE A 11 8.32 1.83 9.79
N VAL A 12 8.27 1.13 10.92
CA VAL A 12 7.87 -0.30 10.99
C VAL A 12 6.46 -0.52 10.42
N PHE A 13 5.49 0.31 10.77
CA PHE A 13 4.13 0.18 10.26
C PHE A 13 4.01 0.53 8.78
N VAL A 14 4.73 1.56 8.32
CA VAL A 14 4.80 1.92 6.89
C VAL A 14 5.40 0.77 6.08
N THR A 15 6.56 0.24 6.48
CA THR A 15 7.20 -0.88 5.76
C THR A 15 6.34 -2.14 5.78
N SER A 16 5.72 -2.46 6.91
CA SER A 16 4.80 -3.60 7.02
C SER A 16 3.55 -3.43 6.14
N TRP A 17 3.02 -2.21 6.03
CA TRP A 17 1.91 -1.90 5.13
C TRP A 17 2.31 -2.03 3.66
N PHE A 18 3.48 -1.50 3.29
CA PHE A 18 4.03 -1.61 1.93
C PHE A 18 4.28 -3.06 1.50
N ALA A 19 4.74 -3.93 2.41
CA ALA A 19 4.86 -5.36 2.13
C ALA A 19 3.53 -5.97 1.65
N GLY A 20 2.42 -5.59 2.29
CA GLY A 20 1.08 -5.98 1.86
C GLY A 20 0.69 -5.40 0.49
N LEU A 21 1.01 -4.13 0.23
CA LEU A 21 0.72 -3.47 -1.05
C LEU A 21 1.52 -4.04 -2.22
N PHE A 22 2.71 -4.59 -1.99
CA PHE A 22 3.49 -5.30 -3.02
C PHE A 22 2.98 -6.72 -3.25
N TYR A 23 2.56 -7.42 -2.19
CA TYR A 23 2.21 -8.83 -2.28
C TYR A 23 0.77 -9.07 -2.77
N LEU A 24 -0.18 -8.21 -2.38
CA LEU A 24 -1.59 -8.38 -2.74
C LEU A 24 -1.88 -8.30 -4.27
N PRO A 25 -1.35 -7.32 -5.01
CA PRO A 25 -1.53 -7.23 -6.47
C PRO A 25 -0.95 -8.44 -7.21
N ARG A 26 0.16 -8.97 -6.72
CA ARG A 26 0.77 -10.19 -7.25
C ARG A 26 -0.15 -11.40 -7.09
N ILE A 27 -0.87 -11.50 -5.97
CA ILE A 27 -1.90 -12.53 -5.80
C ILE A 27 -3.03 -12.33 -6.82
N PHE A 28 -3.43 -11.10 -7.13
CA PHE A 28 -4.45 -10.82 -8.16
C PHE A 28 -4.02 -11.24 -9.57
N VAL A 29 -2.73 -11.04 -9.92
CA VAL A 29 -2.18 -11.55 -11.19
C VAL A 29 -2.35 -13.06 -11.27
N ASN A 30 -1.96 -13.79 -10.22
CA ASN A 30 -2.10 -15.23 -10.16
C ASN A 30 -3.58 -15.65 -10.24
N LEU A 31 -4.47 -15.01 -9.47
CA LEU A 31 -5.92 -15.25 -9.52
C LEU A 31 -6.52 -15.06 -10.92
N ALA A 32 -6.00 -14.12 -11.71
CA ALA A 32 -6.44 -13.88 -13.08
C ALA A 32 -5.85 -14.84 -14.11
N MET A 33 -4.84 -15.64 -13.74
CA MET A 33 -4.21 -16.66 -14.59
C MET A 33 -4.72 -18.07 -14.32
N ILE A 34 -5.43 -18.29 -13.21
CA ILE A 34 -5.99 -19.60 -12.84
C ILE A 34 -6.96 -20.08 -13.92
N ALA A 35 -6.81 -21.33 -14.33
CA ALA A 35 -7.72 -21.98 -15.24
C ALA A 35 -9.11 -22.22 -14.59
N PRO A 36 -10.22 -22.15 -15.35
CA PRO A 36 -11.58 -22.17 -14.78
C PRO A 36 -11.92 -23.40 -13.93
N ASP A 37 -11.21 -24.50 -14.14
CA ASP A 37 -11.34 -25.81 -13.52
C ASP A 37 -10.60 -25.94 -12.17
N SER A 38 -9.63 -25.06 -11.87
CA SER A 38 -8.84 -25.11 -10.62
C SER A 38 -9.49 -24.31 -9.47
N LEU A 39 -10.65 -24.77 -9.00
CA LEU A 39 -11.41 -24.12 -7.92
C LEU A 39 -10.67 -24.09 -6.58
N ALA A 40 -9.99 -25.18 -6.22
CA ALA A 40 -9.27 -25.29 -4.94
C ALA A 40 -8.11 -24.29 -4.82
N GLU A 41 -7.39 -24.05 -5.91
CA GLU A 41 -6.31 -23.06 -5.96
C GLU A 41 -6.85 -21.64 -5.85
N ARG A 42 -7.94 -21.35 -6.58
CA ARG A 42 -8.63 -20.06 -6.52
C ARG A 42 -9.08 -19.72 -5.10
N ASP A 43 -9.72 -20.66 -4.41
CA ASP A 43 -10.22 -20.43 -3.06
C ASP A 43 -9.08 -20.22 -2.05
N ARG A 44 -7.97 -20.96 -2.20
CA ARG A 44 -6.77 -20.77 -1.39
C ARG A 44 -6.16 -19.37 -1.59
N LEU A 45 -6.02 -18.92 -2.82
CA LEU A 45 -5.48 -17.60 -3.13
C LEU A 45 -6.40 -16.47 -2.68
N LEU A 46 -7.73 -16.62 -2.83
CA LEU A 46 -8.72 -15.69 -2.30
C LEU A 46 -8.66 -15.58 -0.77
N LEU A 47 -8.47 -16.72 -0.08
CA LEU A 47 -8.31 -16.77 1.36
C LEU A 47 -7.03 -16.05 1.79
N MET A 48 -5.89 -16.32 1.12
CA MET A 48 -4.62 -15.64 1.38
C MET A 48 -4.73 -14.13 1.14
N ALA A 49 -5.29 -13.70 0.01
CA ALA A 49 -5.52 -12.31 -0.31
C ALA A 49 -6.42 -11.62 0.73
N GLY A 50 -7.47 -12.30 1.18
CA GLY A 50 -8.38 -11.79 2.22
C GLY A 50 -7.71 -11.64 3.59
N LYS A 51 -6.92 -12.62 4.02
CA LYS A 51 -6.15 -12.55 5.27
C LYS A 51 -5.15 -11.41 5.22
N LEU A 52 -4.42 -11.29 4.11
CA LEU A 52 -3.44 -10.24 3.90
C LEU A 52 -4.08 -8.86 3.89
N TYR A 53 -5.19 -8.67 3.18
CA TYR A 53 -5.93 -7.41 3.14
C TYR A 53 -6.38 -6.98 4.55
N ARG A 54 -6.91 -7.92 5.33
CA ARG A 54 -7.33 -7.68 6.71
C ARG A 54 -6.16 -7.33 7.62
N PHE A 55 -5.00 -7.95 7.41
CA PHE A 55 -3.77 -7.67 8.16
C PHE A 55 -3.17 -6.30 7.84
N MET A 56 -3.16 -5.89 6.57
CA MET A 56 -2.55 -4.62 6.17
C MET A 56 -3.40 -3.39 6.51
N ARG A 57 -4.72 -3.54 6.68
CA ARG A 57 -5.65 -2.45 7.00
C ARG A 57 -5.38 -1.76 8.35
N PRO A 58 -5.18 -2.45 9.49
CA PRO A 58 -4.78 -1.81 10.74
C PRO A 58 -3.38 -1.21 10.66
N LEU A 59 -2.43 -1.84 9.95
CA LEU A 59 -1.07 -1.32 9.77
C LEU A 59 -1.08 0.03 9.06
N MET A 60 -1.92 0.18 8.02
CA MET A 60 -2.15 1.45 7.35
C MET A 60 -2.61 2.53 8.33
N TRP A 61 -3.63 2.25 9.14
CA TRP A 61 -4.16 3.25 10.10
C TRP A 61 -3.14 3.63 11.17
N LEU A 62 -2.37 2.66 11.68
CA LEU A 62 -1.29 2.93 12.63
C LEU A 62 -0.17 3.77 12.00
N ALA A 63 0.22 3.46 10.77
CA ALA A 63 1.21 4.23 10.02
C ALA A 63 0.76 5.69 9.82
N LEU A 64 -0.50 5.90 9.42
CA LEU A 64 -1.07 7.23 9.23
C LEU A 64 -1.19 8.00 10.54
N GLY A 65 -1.68 7.35 11.61
CA GLY A 65 -1.82 7.96 12.93
C GLY A 65 -0.48 8.43 13.50
N LEU A 66 0.55 7.59 13.42
CA LEU A 66 1.89 7.95 13.86
C LEU A 66 2.53 9.01 12.95
N GLY A 67 2.26 8.97 11.64
CA GLY A 67 2.72 10.01 10.71
C GLY A 67 2.11 11.37 11.04
N PHE A 68 0.81 11.39 11.35
CA PHE A 68 0.10 12.59 11.77
C PHE A 68 0.61 13.11 13.14
N TRP A 69 0.90 12.20 14.08
CA TRP A 69 1.51 12.54 15.36
C TRP A 69 2.89 13.18 15.19
N LEU A 70 3.73 12.67 14.28
CA LEU A 70 5.03 13.27 13.95
C LEU A 70 4.88 14.66 13.34
N TRP A 71 3.87 14.86 12.49
CA TRP A 71 3.61 16.14 11.84
C TRP A 71 3.09 17.21 12.82
N LEU A 72 2.04 16.91 13.59
CA LEU A 72 1.45 17.86 14.53
C LEU A 72 2.28 18.04 15.81
N GLY A 73 2.70 16.93 16.43
CA GLY A 73 3.33 16.92 17.74
C GLY A 73 4.80 17.36 17.73
N PHE A 74 5.54 17.02 16.66
CA PHE A 74 6.97 17.34 16.55
C PHE A 74 7.30 18.32 15.41
N GLY A 75 6.29 18.76 14.65
CA GLY A 75 6.48 19.74 13.57
C GLY A 75 7.30 19.24 12.38
N VAL A 76 7.44 17.92 12.22
CA VAL A 76 8.25 17.33 11.15
C VAL A 76 7.72 17.80 9.80
N GLY A 77 8.52 18.55 9.04
CA GLY A 77 8.15 19.03 7.69
C GLY A 77 7.05 20.09 7.64
N LYS A 78 6.81 20.84 8.73
CA LYS A 78 5.98 22.04 8.68
C LYS A 78 6.60 23.06 7.70
N GLY A 79 5.79 23.57 6.76
CA GLY A 79 6.20 24.59 5.80
C GLY A 79 7.04 24.11 4.61
N SER A 80 7.37 22.82 4.51
CA SER A 80 8.19 22.32 3.40
C SER A 80 7.35 21.77 2.23
N LEU A 81 7.80 22.01 1.00
CA LEU A 81 7.14 21.45 -0.19
C LEU A 81 7.19 19.92 -0.20
N TRP A 82 8.28 19.33 0.30
CA TRP A 82 8.43 17.87 0.35
C TRP A 82 7.33 17.20 1.20
N MET A 83 6.82 17.89 2.24
CA MET A 83 5.71 17.35 3.04
C MET A 83 4.40 17.32 2.24
N HIS A 84 4.10 18.39 1.51
CA HIS A 84 2.90 18.46 0.66
C HIS A 84 2.92 17.36 -0.41
N LEU A 85 4.06 17.19 -1.09
CA LEU A 85 4.25 16.12 -2.06
C LEU A 85 4.12 14.73 -1.42
N LYS A 86 4.69 14.52 -0.22
CA LYS A 86 4.53 13.26 0.51
C LYS A 86 3.07 12.96 0.84
N LEU A 87 2.28 13.96 1.24
CA LEU A 87 0.86 13.80 1.51
C LEU A 87 0.08 13.39 0.25
N VAL A 88 0.40 13.97 -0.91
CA VAL A 88 -0.20 13.56 -2.19
C VAL A 88 0.07 12.07 -2.47
N PHE A 89 1.30 11.58 -2.27
CA PHE A 89 1.60 10.16 -2.43
C PHE A 89 0.88 9.27 -1.41
N ILE A 90 0.72 9.72 -0.17
CA ILE A 90 -0.08 9.00 0.83
C ILE A 90 -1.53 8.87 0.38
N VAL A 91 -2.13 9.93 -0.17
CA VAL A 91 -3.50 9.88 -0.73
C VAL A 91 -3.59 8.90 -1.90
N ILE A 92 -2.61 8.91 -2.81
CA ILE A 92 -2.53 7.94 -3.92
C ILE A 92 -2.47 6.50 -3.38
N LEU A 93 -1.65 6.23 -2.37
CA LEU A 93 -1.54 4.91 -1.73
C LEU A 93 -2.82 4.49 -1.03
N LEU A 94 -3.54 5.43 -0.41
CA LEU A 94 -4.84 5.16 0.21
C LEU A 94 -5.88 4.77 -0.84
N ILE A 95 -5.96 5.52 -1.94
CA ILE A 95 -6.84 5.18 -3.07
C ILE A 95 -6.50 3.79 -3.61
N TYR A 96 -5.20 3.51 -3.77
CA TYR A 96 -4.72 2.21 -4.23
C TYR A 96 -5.09 1.06 -3.28
N HIS A 97 -4.89 1.24 -1.97
CA HIS A 97 -5.28 0.25 -0.96
C HIS A 97 -6.78 -0.04 -1.01
N MET A 98 -7.62 0.99 -1.14
CA MET A 98 -9.07 0.80 -1.27
C MET A 98 -9.45 0.13 -2.59
N ALA A 99 -8.75 0.45 -3.69
CA ALA A 99 -8.92 -0.22 -4.98
C ALA A 99 -8.60 -1.72 -4.88
N CYS A 100 -7.52 -2.10 -4.18
CA CYS A 100 -7.21 -3.51 -3.89
C CYS A 100 -8.36 -4.22 -3.17
N GLY A 101 -9.01 -3.55 -2.21
CA GLY A 101 -10.18 -4.10 -1.51
C GLY A 101 -11.36 -4.36 -2.44
N ARG A 102 -11.66 -3.41 -3.34
CA ARG A 102 -12.73 -3.55 -4.34
C ARG A 102 -12.43 -4.67 -5.34
N ILE A 103 -11.19 -4.77 -5.80
CA ILE A 103 -10.73 -5.83 -6.70
C ILE A 103 -10.88 -7.20 -6.03
N LEU A 104 -10.43 -7.33 -4.78
CA LEU A 104 -10.59 -8.57 -4.02
C LEU A 104 -12.06 -8.99 -3.91
N GLN A 105 -12.96 -8.04 -3.65
CA GLN A 105 -14.40 -8.32 -3.62
C GLN A 105 -14.91 -8.75 -5.01
N SER A 106 -14.47 -8.10 -6.09
CA SER A 106 -14.83 -8.49 -7.46
C SER A 106 -14.38 -9.92 -7.81
N PHE A 107 -13.22 -10.36 -7.31
CA PHE A 107 -12.76 -11.73 -7.49
C PHE A 107 -13.61 -12.74 -6.71
N ARG A 108 -14.07 -12.37 -5.51
CA ARG A 108 -14.99 -13.19 -4.69
C ARG A 108 -16.34 -13.36 -5.38
N ASP A 109 -16.88 -12.26 -5.91
CA ASP A 109 -18.17 -12.23 -6.58
C ASP A 109 -18.14 -12.84 -8.01
N GLN A 110 -16.99 -13.35 -8.48
CA GLN A 110 -16.77 -13.83 -9.85
C GLN A 110 -17.11 -12.81 -10.96
N ARG A 111 -17.13 -11.50 -10.63
CA ARG A 111 -17.45 -10.42 -11.58
C ARG A 111 -16.23 -9.81 -12.25
N ASN A 112 -15.04 -10.37 -12.04
CA ASN A 112 -13.82 -9.77 -12.55
C ASN A 112 -13.70 -9.95 -14.07
N GLN A 113 -13.73 -8.85 -14.80
CA GLN A 113 -13.59 -8.82 -16.26
C GLN A 113 -12.19 -8.36 -16.71
N ARG A 114 -11.25 -8.14 -15.78
CA ARG A 114 -9.91 -7.60 -16.09
C ARG A 114 -8.93 -8.73 -16.38
N SER A 115 -8.11 -8.56 -17.41
CA SER A 115 -7.11 -9.52 -17.82
C SER A 115 -5.88 -9.52 -16.88
N HIS A 116 -5.14 -10.63 -16.88
CA HIS A 116 -3.87 -10.76 -16.15
C HIS A 116 -2.83 -9.68 -16.54
N VAL A 117 -2.89 -9.12 -17.76
CA VAL A 117 -2.02 -8.02 -18.21
C VAL A 117 -2.31 -6.74 -17.44
N TRP A 118 -3.60 -6.44 -17.21
CA TRP A 118 -4.00 -5.28 -16.42
C TRP A 118 -3.48 -5.38 -14.98
N PHE A 119 -3.57 -6.57 -14.39
CA PHE A 119 -3.04 -6.81 -13.04
C PHE A 119 -1.51 -6.72 -12.95
N ARG A 120 -0.78 -7.04 -14.03
CA ARG A 120 0.68 -6.84 -14.06
C ARG A 120 1.05 -5.36 -13.97
N TRP A 121 0.42 -4.51 -14.77
CA TRP A 121 0.59 -3.06 -14.68
C TRP A 121 0.15 -2.52 -13.32
N PHE A 122 -0.97 -3.02 -12.79
CA PHE A 122 -1.43 -2.67 -11.45
C PHE A 122 -0.38 -3.03 -10.37
N ASN A 123 0.29 -4.17 -10.49
CA ASN A 123 1.36 -4.59 -9.59
C ASN A 123 2.62 -3.71 -9.63
N GLU A 124 2.88 -3.00 -10.73
CA GLU A 124 4.04 -2.09 -10.82
C GLU A 124 3.79 -0.73 -10.16
N LEU A 125 2.53 -0.29 -10.08
CA LEU A 125 2.17 1.01 -9.52
C LEU A 125 2.69 1.22 -8.07
N PRO A 126 2.56 0.27 -7.13
CA PRO A 126 3.14 0.40 -5.79
C PRO A 126 4.65 0.62 -5.80
N VAL A 127 5.37 -0.03 -6.72
CA VAL A 127 6.84 0.07 -6.82
C VAL A 127 7.23 1.46 -7.26
N LEU A 128 6.58 1.99 -8.31
CA LEU A 128 6.81 3.35 -8.80
C LEU A 128 6.54 4.40 -7.72
N VAL A 129 5.43 4.24 -6.98
CA VAL A 129 5.11 5.16 -5.87
C VAL A 129 6.14 5.04 -4.75
N PHE A 130 6.55 3.82 -4.38
CA PHE A 130 7.55 3.61 -3.34
C PHE A 130 8.90 4.25 -3.70
N VAL A 131 9.40 4.00 -4.91
CA VAL A 131 10.66 4.60 -5.41
C VAL A 131 10.57 6.11 -5.38
N THR A 132 9.45 6.68 -5.82
CA THR A 132 9.27 8.14 -5.86
C THR A 132 9.22 8.74 -4.45
N VAL A 133 8.50 8.11 -3.51
CA VAL A 133 8.45 8.56 -2.12
C VAL A 133 9.82 8.46 -1.45
N VAL A 134 10.56 7.37 -1.67
CA VAL A 134 11.92 7.20 -1.14
C VAL A 134 12.86 8.25 -1.74
N ALA A 135 12.84 8.44 -3.06
CA ALA A 135 13.64 9.46 -3.74
C ALA A 135 13.32 10.86 -3.19
N LEU A 136 12.05 11.18 -2.98
CA LEU A 136 11.63 12.46 -2.41
C LEU A 136 12.14 12.69 -0.98
N VAL A 137 12.17 11.63 -0.15
CA VAL A 137 12.66 11.69 1.23
C VAL A 137 14.19 11.74 1.30
N VAL A 138 14.89 11.07 0.39
CA VAL A 138 16.36 10.99 0.34
C VAL A 138 16.95 12.23 -0.31
N ILE A 139 16.49 12.57 -1.51
CA ILE A 139 17.02 13.67 -2.32
C ILE A 139 16.60 15.01 -1.72
N LYS A 140 15.44 15.08 -1.04
CA LYS A 140 14.85 16.32 -0.49
C LYS A 140 15.07 17.49 -1.45
N PRO A 141 14.45 17.47 -2.64
CA PRO A 141 14.79 18.40 -3.73
C PRO A 141 14.66 19.90 -3.38
N MET A 142 14.13 20.25 -2.21
CA MET A 142 14.09 21.61 -1.67
C MET A 142 14.44 21.65 -0.18
N ALA A 143 15.53 20.99 0.22
CA ALA A 143 16.27 21.34 1.43
C ALA A 143 17.42 22.29 1.06
N ALA A 144 17.07 23.49 0.62
CA ALA A 144 17.91 24.67 0.60
C ALA A 144 17.17 25.77 1.37
#